data_AF-A0A9Q0MD95-F1
#
_entry.id   AF-A0A9Q0MD95-F1
#
_cell.length_a   1.000
_cell.length_b   1.000
_cell.length_c   1.000
_cell.angle_alpha   90.00
_cell.angle_beta   90.00
_cell.angle_gamma   90.00
#
_symmetry.space_group_name_H-M   'P 1'
#
loop_
_entity.id
_entity.type
_entity.pdbx_description
1 polymer ?
#
loop_
_entity_poly.entity_id
_entity_poly.type
_entity_poly.pdbx_seq_one_letter_code
_entity_poly.pdbx_strand_id
1 'polypeptide(L)'
;LLACGNQTNTDTIRWYGYVWLNLEFLVYIYAGLECIQNGSFFSLCTITGTIVFAGHVIEMDRKMWKMIDQCRRKCPMLRSISCRSHKIIDNQLCEHNRVTYLVISGSRELFSYILYAFLLTNIPVNVYLISRSAIEQQKLIDQFILWGIVFVQLVVLIIVFGPLAWCAKVYHAPAKFIPILQPMLRSSSGWLWYKIKYEDLYHRLIDNGPKLAVSIGTVRAITYMASIEFMFMYIGYILMAFSQIIETNING
;
A
#
# COMPACT_ATOMS: atom_id res chain seq x y z
N LEU A 1 -33.71 -54.26 -34.32
CA LEU A 1 -33.68 -52.91 -34.95
C LEU A 1 -33.78 -51.73 -33.96
N LEU A 2 -33.88 -51.95 -32.64
CA LEU A 2 -33.91 -50.87 -31.63
C LEU A 2 -32.60 -50.66 -30.84
N ALA A 3 -31.53 -51.40 -31.15
CA ALA A 3 -30.23 -51.28 -30.46
C ALA A 3 -29.22 -50.35 -31.18
N CYS A 4 -29.55 -49.82 -32.36
CA CYS A 4 -28.63 -49.01 -33.18
C CYS A 4 -28.85 -47.49 -33.05
N GLY A 5 -29.60 -47.04 -32.02
CA GLY A 5 -30.02 -45.64 -31.88
C GLY A 5 -29.38 -44.86 -30.71
N ASN A 6 -28.70 -45.53 -29.77
CA ASN A 6 -28.20 -44.87 -28.55
C ASN A 6 -26.72 -44.47 -28.58
N GLN A 7 -25.95 -44.90 -29.59
CA GLN A 7 -24.51 -44.68 -29.62
C GLN A 7 -24.11 -43.32 -30.21
N THR A 8 -24.95 -42.75 -31.08
CA THR A 8 -24.73 -41.40 -31.66
C THR A 8 -24.96 -40.27 -30.66
N ASN A 9 -25.78 -40.49 -29.63
CA ASN A 9 -26.08 -39.49 -28.61
C ASN A 9 -24.93 -39.32 -27.59
N THR A 10 -24.16 -40.37 -27.32
CA THR A 10 -23.04 -40.32 -26.37
C THR A 10 -21.84 -39.55 -26.91
N ASP A 11 -21.60 -39.62 -28.22
CA ASP A 11 -20.45 -38.95 -28.84
C ASP A 11 -20.68 -37.44 -28.98
N THR A 12 -21.92 -37.01 -29.24
CA THR A 12 -22.29 -35.59 -29.25
C THR A 12 -22.15 -34.96 -27.86
N ILE A 13 -22.62 -35.62 -26.80
CA ILE A 13 -22.48 -35.13 -25.42
C ILE A 13 -21.00 -34.98 -25.01
N ARG A 14 -20.13 -35.91 -25.41
CA ARG A 14 -18.68 -35.82 -25.13
C ARG A 14 -18.04 -34.62 -25.82
N TRP A 15 -18.40 -34.37 -27.09
CA TRP A 15 -17.84 -33.27 -27.86
C TRP A 15 -18.20 -31.90 -27.26
N TYR A 16 -19.45 -31.73 -26.82
CA TYR A 16 -19.88 -30.53 -26.09
C TYR A 16 -19.08 -30.31 -24.79
N GLY A 17 -18.81 -31.39 -24.04
CA GLY A 17 -17.99 -31.31 -22.82
C GLY A 17 -16.57 -30.83 -23.09
N TYR A 18 -15.92 -31.32 -24.14
CA TYR A 18 -14.58 -30.87 -24.51
C TYR A 18 -14.55 -29.40 -24.94
N VAL A 19 -15.50 -28.96 -25.76
CA VAL A 19 -15.58 -27.55 -26.19
C VAL A 19 -15.82 -26.64 -24.99
N TRP A 20 -16.73 -27.02 -24.10
CA TRP A 20 -17.04 -26.24 -22.91
C TRP A 20 -15.83 -26.11 -21.97
N LEU A 21 -15.12 -27.21 -21.71
CA LEU A 21 -13.93 -27.21 -20.86
C LEU A 21 -12.78 -26.37 -21.45
N ASN A 22 -12.61 -26.39 -22.78
CA ASN A 22 -11.64 -25.51 -23.45
C ASN A 22 -12.04 -24.03 -23.36
N LEU A 23 -13.33 -23.72 -23.48
CA LEU A 23 -13.84 -22.36 -23.31
C LEU A 23 -13.65 -21.86 -21.89
N GLU A 24 -14.02 -22.65 -20.88
CA GLU A 24 -13.78 -22.31 -19.47
C GLU A 24 -12.30 -22.07 -19.20
N PHE A 25 -11.43 -22.96 -19.66
CA PHE A 25 -9.98 -22.82 -19.52
C PHE A 25 -9.45 -21.53 -20.18
N LEU A 26 -9.94 -21.20 -21.37
CA LEU A 26 -9.57 -19.97 -22.08
C LEU A 26 -10.03 -18.72 -21.32
N VAL A 27 -11.25 -18.73 -20.77
CA VAL A 27 -11.77 -17.66 -19.91
C VAL A 27 -10.92 -17.50 -18.66
N TYR A 28 -10.53 -18.61 -18.00
CA TYR A 28 -9.65 -18.55 -16.83
C TYR A 28 -8.27 -18.01 -17.15
N ILE A 29 -7.65 -18.43 -18.26
CA ILE A 29 -6.36 -17.89 -18.69
C ILE A 29 -6.48 -16.40 -18.98
N TYR A 30 -7.51 -16.00 -19.73
CA TYR A 30 -7.72 -14.59 -20.07
C TYR A 30 -7.90 -13.73 -18.82
N ALA A 31 -8.78 -14.14 -17.90
CA ALA A 31 -8.99 -13.45 -16.63
C ALA A 31 -7.71 -13.41 -15.77
N GLY A 32 -6.92 -14.48 -15.77
CA GLY A 32 -5.65 -14.53 -15.07
C GLY A 32 -4.62 -13.54 -15.64
N LEU A 33 -4.49 -13.49 -16.97
CA LEU A 33 -3.60 -12.54 -17.65
C LEU A 33 -4.04 -11.09 -17.41
N GLU A 34 -5.35 -10.82 -17.47
CA GLU A 34 -5.90 -9.49 -17.19
C GLU A 34 -5.63 -9.06 -15.73
N CYS A 35 -5.79 -9.98 -14.77
CA CYS A 35 -5.42 -9.75 -13.38
C CYS A 35 -3.93 -9.41 -13.23
N ILE A 36 -3.04 -10.14 -13.90
CA ILE A 36 -1.59 -9.89 -13.87
C ILE A 36 -1.26 -8.54 -14.49
N GLN A 37 -1.88 -8.20 -15.62
CA GLN A 37 -1.68 -6.90 -16.29
C GLN A 37 -2.14 -5.75 -15.40
N ASN A 38 -3.34 -5.83 -14.82
CA ASN A 38 -3.86 -4.79 -13.93
C ASN A 38 -3.04 -4.67 -12.64
N GLY A 39 -2.65 -5.80 -12.04
CA GLY A 39 -1.83 -5.82 -10.83
C GLY A 39 -0.43 -5.25 -11.04
N SER A 40 0.20 -5.58 -12.17
CA SER A 40 1.53 -5.04 -12.53
C SER A 40 1.48 -3.55 -12.84
N PHE A 41 0.47 -3.09 -13.61
CA PHE A 41 0.25 -1.67 -13.86
C PHE A 41 0.06 -0.88 -12.56
N PHE A 42 -0.83 -1.37 -11.68
CA PHE A 42 -1.09 -0.74 -10.39
C PHE A 42 0.17 -0.68 -9.50
N SER A 43 0.94 -1.77 -9.45
CA SER A 43 2.19 -1.83 -8.68
C SER A 43 3.22 -0.84 -9.22
N LEU A 44 3.39 -0.75 -10.54
CA LEU A 44 4.28 0.21 -11.17
C LEU A 44 3.85 1.65 -10.89
N CYS A 45 2.56 1.98 -11.05
CA CYS A 45 2.03 3.30 -10.69
C CYS A 45 2.28 3.66 -9.23
N THR A 46 2.09 2.70 -8.31
CA THR A 46 2.35 2.88 -6.87
C THR A 46 3.81 3.19 -6.59
N ILE A 47 4.72 2.41 -7.20
CA ILE A 47 6.17 2.57 -7.03
C ILE A 47 6.63 3.92 -7.62
N THR A 48 6.24 4.21 -8.86
CA THR A 48 6.63 5.46 -9.54
C THR A 48 6.07 6.67 -8.79
N GLY A 49 4.79 6.65 -8.40
CA GLY A 49 4.19 7.72 -7.61
C GLY A 49 4.92 7.91 -6.28
N THR A 50 5.22 6.82 -5.57
CA THR A 50 5.99 6.86 -4.33
C THR A 50 7.35 7.51 -4.54
N ILE A 51 8.12 7.08 -5.55
CA ILE A 51 9.47 7.60 -5.82
C ILE A 51 9.41 9.10 -6.15
N VAL A 52 8.51 9.51 -7.03
CA VAL A 52 8.39 10.90 -7.49
C VAL A 52 7.99 11.81 -6.32
N PHE A 53 6.91 11.48 -5.60
CA PHE A 53 6.42 12.34 -4.55
C PHE A 53 7.31 12.30 -3.29
N ALA A 54 7.77 11.12 -2.87
CA ALA A 54 8.68 11.03 -1.73
C ALA A 54 10.02 11.71 -2.04
N GLY A 55 10.54 11.55 -3.27
CA GLY A 55 11.76 12.24 -3.72
C GLY A 55 11.61 13.76 -3.65
N HIS A 56 10.46 14.28 -4.08
CA HIS A 56 10.18 15.72 -3.99
C HIS A 56 10.17 16.22 -2.54
N VAL A 57 9.48 15.52 -1.64
CA VAL A 57 9.42 15.90 -0.22
C VAL A 57 10.78 15.80 0.46
N ILE A 58 11.56 14.76 0.18
CA ILE A 58 12.93 14.62 0.72
C ILE A 58 13.83 15.78 0.29
N GLU A 59 13.74 16.20 -0.97
CA GLU A 59 14.55 17.32 -1.47
C GLU A 59 14.11 18.66 -0.85
N MET A 60 12.82 18.85 -0.62
CA MET A 60 12.29 20.01 0.11
C MET A 60 12.78 20.03 1.56
N ASP A 61 12.68 18.91 2.26
CA ASP A 61 13.13 18.76 3.64
C ASP A 61 14.64 19.00 3.75
N ARG A 62 15.43 18.51 2.80
CA ARG A 62 16.87 18.76 2.73
C ARG A 62 17.18 20.25 2.58
N LYS A 63 16.45 20.97 1.74
CA LYS A 63 16.61 22.43 1.58
C LYS A 63 16.28 23.15 2.88
N MET A 64 15.25 22.69 3.60
CA MET A 64 14.85 23.26 4.89
C MET A 64 15.89 23.03 5.97
N TRP A 65 16.42 21.81 6.08
CA TRP A 65 17.52 21.50 7.00
C TRP A 65 18.77 22.31 6.72
N LYS A 66 19.18 22.45 5.44
CA LYS A 66 20.32 23.29 5.05
C LYS A 66 20.11 24.75 5.48
N MET A 67 18.89 25.28 5.33
CA MET A 67 18.56 26.63 5.78
C MET A 67 18.65 26.76 7.31
N ILE A 68 18.05 25.81 8.04
CA ILE A 68 18.10 25.77 9.51
C ILE A 68 19.55 25.72 10.00
N ASP A 69 20.38 24.85 9.42
CA ASP A 69 21.80 24.73 9.77
C ASP A 69 22.59 26.00 9.47
N GLN A 70 22.33 26.65 8.34
CA GLN A 70 22.97 27.93 8.00
C GLN A 70 22.59 29.02 8.99
N CYS A 71 21.31 29.12 9.37
CA CYS A 71 20.86 30.07 10.39
C CYS A 71 21.48 29.75 11.75
N ARG A 72 21.55 28.48 12.14
CA ARG A 72 22.16 28.03 13.40
C ARG A 72 23.65 28.37 13.48
N ARG A 73 24.39 28.25 12.37
CA ARG A 73 25.83 28.57 12.31
C ARG A 73 26.12 30.08 12.31
N LYS A 74 25.30 30.88 11.62
CA LYS A 74 25.56 32.32 11.44
C LYS A 74 25.24 33.15 12.68
N CYS A 75 24.21 32.80 13.46
CA CYS A 75 23.83 33.55 14.66
C CYS A 75 23.32 32.62 15.76
N PRO A 76 24.19 32.12 16.66
CA PRO A 76 23.76 31.30 17.79
C PRO A 76 22.89 32.08 18.79
N MET A 77 23.06 33.41 18.90
CA MET A 77 22.31 34.26 19.82
C MET A 77 21.04 34.89 19.21
N LEU A 78 21.08 35.37 17.97
CA LEU A 78 19.89 35.86 17.26
C LEU A 78 19.40 34.78 16.28
N ARG A 79 18.44 33.96 16.74
CA ARG A 79 17.69 33.03 15.88
C ARG A 79 16.72 33.80 14.97
N SER A 80 17.20 34.77 14.22
CA SER A 80 16.37 35.56 13.30
C SER A 80 16.56 35.07 11.87
N ILE A 81 15.44 34.80 11.21
CA ILE A 81 15.39 34.31 9.84
C ILE A 81 15.49 35.51 8.88
N SER A 82 16.41 35.43 7.92
CA SER A 82 16.58 36.46 6.87
C SER A 82 15.36 36.53 5.94
N CYS A 83 15.13 37.69 5.32
CA CYS A 83 14.07 37.87 4.31
C CYS A 83 14.17 36.84 3.16
N ARG A 84 15.37 36.45 2.74
CA ARG A 84 15.57 35.40 1.71
C ARG A 84 15.06 34.02 2.15
N SER A 85 15.14 33.72 3.44
CA SER A 85 14.68 32.47 4.02
C SER A 85 13.16 32.39 4.10
N HIS A 86 12.45 33.52 4.19
CA HIS A 86 10.98 33.54 4.16
C HIS A 86 10.43 32.98 2.85
N LYS A 87 11.01 33.36 1.71
CA LYS A 87 10.64 32.81 0.40
C LYS A 87 10.82 31.29 0.34
N ILE A 88 11.84 30.73 1.02
CA ILE A 88 12.07 29.28 1.07
C ILE A 88 10.97 28.60 1.90
N ILE A 89 10.60 29.22 3.02
CA ILE A 89 9.56 28.73 3.94
C ILE A 89 8.18 28.76 3.27
N ASP A 90 7.81 29.87 2.61
CA ASP A 90 6.57 29.96 1.82
C ASP A 90 6.51 28.92 0.72
N ASN A 91 7.60 28.78 -0.04
CA ASN A 91 7.67 27.81 -1.12
C ASN A 91 7.56 26.38 -0.57
N GLN A 92 8.18 26.11 0.59
CA GLN A 92 8.07 24.81 1.25
C GLN A 92 6.62 24.52 1.67
N LEU A 93 5.94 25.48 2.28
CA LEU A 93 4.56 25.31 2.71
C LEU A 93 3.60 25.12 1.53
N CYS A 94 3.77 25.91 0.46
CA CYS A 94 2.95 25.85 -0.74
C CYS A 94 3.12 24.50 -1.47
N GLU A 95 4.36 24.10 -1.74
CA GLU A 95 4.65 22.84 -2.43
C GLU A 95 4.26 21.62 -1.58
N HIS A 96 4.46 21.68 -0.25
CA HIS A 96 4.05 20.58 0.62
C HIS A 96 2.53 20.41 0.60
N ASN A 97 1.76 21.50 0.74
CA ASN A 97 0.30 21.46 0.62
C ASN A 97 -0.16 20.95 -0.75
N ARG A 98 0.52 21.35 -1.83
CA ARG A 98 0.20 20.90 -3.19
C ARG A 98 0.44 19.39 -3.35
N VAL A 99 1.59 18.89 -2.91
CA VAL A 99 1.90 17.46 -2.96
C VAL A 99 0.95 16.68 -2.07
N THR A 100 0.69 17.14 -0.85
CA THR A 100 -0.28 16.56 0.06
C THR A 100 -1.67 16.47 -0.57
N TYR A 101 -2.13 17.53 -1.22
CA TYR A 101 -3.41 17.55 -1.93
C TYR A 101 -3.45 16.49 -3.05
N LEU A 102 -2.41 16.43 -3.89
CA LEU A 102 -2.31 15.44 -4.96
C LEU A 102 -2.31 14.00 -4.44
N VAL A 103 -1.61 13.76 -3.34
CA VAL A 103 -1.53 12.44 -2.70
C VAL A 103 -2.87 12.04 -2.10
N ILE A 104 -3.56 12.94 -1.40
CA ILE A 104 -4.89 12.68 -0.83
C ILE A 104 -5.91 12.46 -1.97
N SER A 105 -5.89 13.30 -2.99
CA SER A 105 -6.81 13.20 -4.14
C SER A 105 -6.60 11.89 -4.89
N GLY A 106 -5.35 11.59 -5.26
CA GLY A 106 -4.98 10.35 -5.92
C GLY A 106 -5.29 9.12 -5.06
N SER A 107 -5.03 9.21 -3.75
CA SER A 107 -5.43 8.15 -2.81
C SER A 107 -6.93 7.91 -2.86
N ARG A 108 -7.75 8.95 -2.76
CA ARG A 108 -9.20 8.83 -2.64
C ARG A 108 -9.86 8.35 -3.93
N GLU A 109 -9.39 8.82 -5.09
CA GLU A 109 -10.00 8.53 -6.38
C GLU A 109 -9.53 7.21 -6.99
N LEU A 110 -8.24 6.89 -6.89
CA LEU A 110 -7.66 5.71 -7.53
C LEU A 110 -7.41 4.59 -6.53
N PHE A 111 -6.59 4.85 -5.51
CA PHE A 111 -6.04 3.77 -4.69
C PHE A 111 -7.06 3.21 -3.69
N SER A 112 -7.93 4.05 -3.13
CA SER A 112 -8.80 3.69 -2.03
C SER A 112 -9.78 2.59 -2.39
N TYR A 113 -10.45 2.70 -3.54
CA TYR A 113 -11.41 1.71 -4.01
C TYR A 113 -10.73 0.43 -4.48
N ILE A 114 -9.60 0.54 -5.19
CA ILE A 114 -8.85 -0.62 -5.70
C ILE A 114 -8.30 -1.45 -4.53
N LEU A 115 -7.67 -0.81 -3.53
CA LEU A 115 -7.13 -1.49 -2.37
C LEU A 115 -8.24 -2.08 -1.49
N TYR A 116 -9.38 -1.38 -1.38
CA TYR A 116 -10.54 -1.90 -0.67
C TYR A 116 -11.11 -3.15 -1.36
N ALA A 117 -11.32 -3.09 -2.67
CA ALA A 117 -11.78 -4.23 -3.46
C ALA A 117 -10.79 -5.40 -3.37
N PHE A 118 -9.48 -5.12 -3.46
CA PHE A 118 -8.44 -6.12 -3.30
C PHE A 118 -8.50 -6.81 -1.92
N LEU A 119 -8.65 -6.05 -0.83
CA LEU A 119 -8.80 -6.69 0.49
C LEU A 119 -10.10 -7.49 0.58
N LEU A 120 -11.21 -6.97 0.06
CA LEU A 120 -12.51 -7.62 0.12
C LEU A 120 -12.53 -8.93 -0.69
N THR A 121 -11.80 -9.02 -1.79
CA THR A 121 -11.67 -10.27 -2.55
C THR A 121 -10.67 -11.24 -1.94
N ASN A 122 -9.56 -10.75 -1.36
CA ASN A 122 -8.55 -11.63 -0.76
C ASN A 122 -9.00 -12.21 0.58
N ILE A 123 -9.80 -11.52 1.39
CA ILE A 123 -10.24 -12.03 2.70
C ILE A 123 -11.03 -13.35 2.56
N PRO A 124 -12.10 -13.46 1.76
CA PRO A 124 -12.85 -14.71 1.58
C PRO A 124 -11.99 -15.83 1.00
N VAL A 125 -11.11 -15.50 0.03
CA VAL A 125 -10.18 -16.48 -0.54
C VAL A 125 -9.26 -17.03 0.55
N ASN A 126 -8.67 -16.16 1.37
CA ASN A 126 -7.80 -16.59 2.45
C ASN A 126 -8.55 -17.39 3.52
N VAL A 127 -9.76 -16.99 3.90
CA VAL A 127 -10.60 -17.77 4.84
C VAL A 127 -10.92 -19.14 4.26
N TYR A 128 -11.26 -19.23 2.98
CA TYR A 128 -11.49 -20.49 2.30
C TYR A 128 -10.22 -21.36 2.30
N LEU A 129 -9.06 -20.79 1.96
CA LEU A 129 -7.77 -21.48 2.00
C LEU A 129 -7.43 -22.02 3.41
N ILE A 130 -7.66 -21.22 4.46
CA ILE A 130 -7.48 -21.64 5.87
C ILE A 130 -8.41 -22.80 6.18
N SER A 131 -9.70 -22.63 5.93
CA SER A 131 -10.70 -23.64 6.26
C SER A 131 -10.40 -24.98 5.57
N ARG A 132 -9.96 -24.91 4.31
CA ARG A 132 -9.64 -26.10 3.53
C ARG A 132 -8.33 -26.76 3.97
N SER A 133 -7.29 -25.97 4.25
CA SER A 133 -6.03 -26.50 4.80
C SER A 133 -6.23 -27.15 6.17
N ALA A 134 -7.12 -26.60 6.99
CA ALA A 134 -7.32 -27.08 8.36
C ALA A 134 -8.22 -28.32 8.49
N ILE A 135 -9.14 -28.54 7.57
CA ILE A 135 -10.16 -29.59 7.68
C ILE A 135 -9.83 -30.79 6.79
N GLU A 136 -9.24 -30.59 5.61
CA GLU A 136 -9.05 -31.66 4.63
C GLU A 136 -7.59 -32.12 4.57
N GLN A 137 -7.35 -33.43 4.70
CA GLN A 137 -6.07 -34.04 4.30
C GLN A 137 -5.92 -33.92 2.78
N GLN A 138 -5.20 -32.90 2.34
CA GLN A 138 -4.94 -32.66 0.93
C GLN A 138 -3.72 -33.44 0.42
N LYS A 139 -3.71 -33.72 -0.88
CA LYS A 139 -2.52 -34.23 -1.56
C LYS A 139 -1.42 -33.17 -1.49
N LEU A 140 -0.16 -33.60 -1.39
CA LEU A 140 1.00 -32.70 -1.36
C LEU A 140 0.99 -31.68 -2.50
N ILE A 141 0.56 -32.09 -3.70
CA ILE A 141 0.47 -31.22 -4.88
C ILE A 141 -0.48 -30.04 -4.64
N ASP A 142 -1.66 -30.29 -4.08
CA ASP A 142 -2.64 -29.25 -3.81
C ASP A 142 -2.11 -28.27 -2.75
N GLN A 143 -1.45 -28.79 -1.71
CA GLN A 143 -0.78 -27.96 -0.71
C GLN A 143 0.26 -27.03 -1.35
N PHE A 144 1.15 -27.55 -2.20
CA PHE A 144 2.15 -26.74 -2.89
C PHE A 144 1.52 -25.61 -3.72
N ILE A 145 0.39 -25.88 -4.39
CA ILE A 145 -0.35 -24.86 -5.15
C ILE A 145 -0.89 -23.79 -4.21
N LEU A 146 -1.51 -24.18 -3.09
CA LEU A 146 -2.03 -23.23 -2.11
C LEU A 146 -0.93 -22.36 -1.50
N TRP A 147 0.23 -22.95 -1.17
CA TRP A 147 1.41 -22.23 -0.69
C TRP A 147 1.93 -21.23 -1.72
N GLY A 148 1.98 -21.62 -2.99
CA GLY A 148 2.35 -20.73 -4.09
C GLY A 148 1.44 -19.52 -4.16
N ILE A 149 0.12 -19.72 -4.07
CA ILE A 149 -0.87 -18.63 -4.10
C ILE A 149 -0.65 -17.65 -2.93
N VAL A 150 -0.53 -18.17 -1.71
CA VAL A 150 -0.35 -17.33 -0.52
C VAL A 150 0.98 -16.56 -0.57
N PHE A 151 2.04 -17.21 -1.02
CA PHE A 151 3.35 -16.56 -1.17
C PHE A 151 3.30 -15.43 -2.21
N VAL A 152 2.66 -15.66 -3.35
CA VAL A 152 2.48 -14.63 -4.38
C VAL A 152 1.68 -13.45 -3.83
N GLN A 153 0.57 -13.72 -3.11
CA GLN A 153 -0.21 -12.66 -2.47
C GLN A 153 0.61 -11.85 -1.45
N LEU A 154 1.43 -12.52 -0.63
CA LEU A 154 2.31 -11.86 0.34
C LEU A 154 3.33 -10.96 -0.36
N VAL A 155 3.96 -11.43 -1.44
CA VAL A 155 4.92 -10.65 -2.22
C VAL A 155 4.25 -9.41 -2.83
N VAL A 156 3.05 -9.57 -3.42
CA VAL A 156 2.29 -8.45 -3.98
C VAL A 156 1.94 -7.44 -2.88
N LEU A 157 1.51 -7.91 -1.71
CA LEU A 157 1.19 -7.05 -0.58
C LEU A 157 2.43 -6.25 -0.12
N ILE A 158 3.61 -6.88 -0.02
CA ILE A 158 4.85 -6.18 0.33
C ILE A 158 5.23 -5.14 -0.73
N ILE A 159 5.13 -5.49 -2.01
CA ILE A 159 5.48 -4.60 -3.14
C ILE A 159 4.57 -3.37 -3.18
N VAL A 160 3.29 -3.51 -2.85
CA VAL A 160 2.32 -2.40 -2.86
C VAL A 160 2.38 -1.61 -1.54
N PHE A 161 2.26 -2.27 -0.40
CA PHE A 161 2.14 -1.61 0.90
C PHE A 161 3.48 -1.06 1.41
N GLY A 162 4.61 -1.67 1.03
CA GLY A 162 5.93 -1.23 1.46
C GLY A 162 6.26 0.20 1.01
N PRO A 163 6.20 0.50 -0.30
CA PRO A 163 6.39 1.85 -0.82
C PRO A 163 5.40 2.85 -0.25
N LEU A 164 4.11 2.49 -0.13
CA LEU A 164 3.08 3.36 0.43
C LEU A 164 3.36 3.73 1.90
N ALA A 165 3.75 2.75 2.72
CA ALA A 165 4.12 2.99 4.11
C ALA A 165 5.38 3.88 4.21
N TRP A 166 6.39 3.64 3.36
CA TRP A 166 7.57 4.49 3.27
C TRP A 166 7.20 5.93 2.90
N CYS A 167 6.33 6.10 1.91
CA CYS A 167 5.83 7.40 1.48
C CYS A 167 5.17 8.15 2.64
N ALA A 168 4.27 7.49 3.39
CA ALA A 168 3.62 8.07 4.57
C ALA A 168 4.63 8.56 5.62
N LYS A 169 5.70 7.80 5.89
CA LYS A 169 6.76 8.22 6.81
C LYS A 169 7.54 9.43 6.29
N VAL A 170 7.80 9.49 4.98
CA VAL A 170 8.46 10.65 4.36
C VAL A 170 7.58 11.89 4.48
N TYR A 171 6.27 11.80 4.25
CA TYR A 171 5.36 12.94 4.43
C TYR A 171 5.30 13.46 5.87
N HIS A 172 5.56 12.59 6.85
CA HIS A 172 5.61 12.96 8.26
C HIS A 172 6.99 13.42 8.74
N ALA A 173 8.03 13.37 7.90
CA ALA A 173 9.36 13.86 8.25
C ALA A 173 9.41 15.35 8.65
N PRO A 174 8.59 16.26 8.06
CA PRO A 174 8.57 17.67 8.46
C PRO A 174 8.25 17.94 9.93
N ALA A 175 7.53 17.03 10.59
CA ALA A 175 7.20 17.13 12.01
C ALA A 175 8.44 17.30 12.90
N LYS A 176 9.61 16.83 12.46
CA LYS A 176 10.87 16.92 13.20
C LYS A 176 11.45 18.33 13.23
N PHE A 177 11.34 19.09 12.14
CA PHE A 177 11.97 20.41 12.04
C PHE A 177 11.00 21.55 12.39
N ILE A 178 9.68 21.33 12.34
CA ILE A 178 8.68 22.37 12.67
C ILE A 178 8.90 22.97 14.06
N PRO A 179 9.10 22.20 15.15
CA PRO A 179 9.36 22.76 16.48
C PRO A 179 10.65 23.57 16.57
N ILE A 180 11.64 23.23 15.73
CA ILE A 180 12.91 23.96 15.65
C ILE A 180 12.71 25.30 14.93
N LEU A 181 11.87 25.32 13.89
CA LEU A 181 11.59 26.50 13.08
C LEU A 181 10.73 27.54 13.80
N GLN A 182 9.77 27.11 14.63
CA GLN A 182 8.85 27.99 15.38
C GLN A 182 9.54 29.11 16.19
N PRO A 183 10.57 28.85 17.02
CA PRO A 183 11.28 29.91 17.74
C PRO A 183 12.16 30.77 16.82
N MET A 184 12.62 30.23 15.69
CA MET A 184 13.45 30.97 14.72
C MET A 184 12.62 31.99 13.91
N LEU A 185 11.33 31.72 13.74
CA LEU A 185 10.42 32.64 13.06
C LEU A 185 10.02 33.83 13.95
N ARG A 186 10.20 33.78 15.28
CA ARG A 186 9.66 34.77 16.24
C ARG A 186 10.14 36.21 16.01
N SER A 187 11.27 36.37 15.33
CA SER A 187 11.87 37.67 15.04
C SER A 187 11.37 38.31 13.75
N SER A 188 10.51 37.65 12.96
CA SER A 188 10.12 38.15 11.64
C SER A 188 8.76 38.85 11.60
N SER A 189 8.66 39.86 10.73
CA SER A 189 7.37 40.45 10.36
C SER A 189 6.54 39.40 9.63
N GLY A 190 5.37 39.04 10.18
CA GLY A 190 4.54 37.94 9.69
C GLY A 190 4.70 36.60 10.43
N TRP A 191 5.52 36.54 11.48
CA TRP A 191 5.70 35.34 12.32
C TRP A 191 4.40 34.63 12.68
N LEU A 192 3.39 35.40 13.09
CA LEU A 192 2.12 34.86 13.55
C LEU A 192 1.43 34.04 12.46
N TRP A 193 1.47 34.50 11.21
CA TRP A 193 0.88 33.79 10.08
C TRP A 193 1.59 32.47 9.81
N TYR A 194 2.92 32.47 9.75
CA TYR A 194 3.70 31.24 9.58
C TYR A 194 3.51 30.28 10.75
N LYS A 195 3.47 30.79 11.98
CA LYS A 195 3.23 29.97 13.17
C LYS A 195 1.90 29.24 13.04
N ILE A 196 0.81 29.96 12.76
CA ILE A 196 -0.53 29.37 12.62
C ILE A 196 -0.52 28.31 11.51
N LYS A 197 0.12 28.58 10.36
CA LYS A 197 0.20 27.62 9.26
C LYS A 197 0.99 26.36 9.60
N TYR A 198 2.13 26.51 10.28
CA TYR A 198 2.93 25.36 10.70
C TYR A 198 2.30 24.60 11.86
N GLU A 199 1.55 25.26 12.72
CA GLU A 199 0.78 24.64 13.79
C GLU A 199 -0.39 23.82 13.22
N ASP A 200 -1.13 24.36 12.25
CA ASP A 200 -2.14 23.60 11.47
C ASP A 200 -1.50 22.41 10.74
N LEU A 201 -0.36 22.61 10.08
CA LEU A 201 0.36 21.52 9.42
C LEU A 201 0.83 20.46 10.43
N TYR A 202 1.42 20.88 11.55
CA TYR A 202 1.90 19.98 12.60
C TYR A 202 0.76 19.15 13.21
N HIS A 203 -0.38 19.76 13.49
CA HIS A 203 -1.56 19.04 13.97
C HIS A 203 -2.08 18.00 12.96
N ARG A 204 -2.01 18.29 11.65
CA ARG A 204 -2.36 17.31 10.60
C ARG A 204 -1.35 16.16 10.51
N LEU A 205 -0.09 16.41 10.84
CA LEU A 205 0.98 15.43 10.78
C LEU A 205 1.03 14.51 12.01
N ILE A 206 0.74 15.03 13.21
CA ILE A 206 0.89 14.28 14.47
C ILE A 206 -0.44 13.82 15.06
N ASP A 207 -1.39 14.74 15.26
CA ASP A 207 -2.29 14.58 16.40
C ASP A 207 -3.65 13.96 16.12
N ASN A 208 -4.26 14.10 14.93
CA ASN A 208 -5.54 13.44 14.55
C ASN A 208 -6.12 13.92 13.19
N GLY A 209 -5.36 14.69 12.40
CA GLY A 209 -5.82 15.05 11.05
C GLY A 209 -5.95 13.83 10.14
N PRO A 210 -6.65 13.95 8.99
CA PRO A 210 -6.65 12.89 7.98
C PRO A 210 -5.20 12.54 7.65
N LYS A 211 -4.76 11.35 8.08
CA LYS A 211 -3.36 10.93 7.95
C LYS A 211 -2.96 11.08 6.49
N LEU A 212 -1.82 11.74 6.25
CA LEU A 212 -1.26 11.95 4.92
C LEU A 212 -0.67 10.64 4.40
N ALA A 213 -1.56 9.70 4.16
CA ALA A 213 -1.27 8.34 3.80
C ALA A 213 -2.40 7.84 2.90
N VAL A 214 -2.07 6.85 2.06
CA VAL A 214 -3.07 6.25 1.19
C VAL A 214 -4.07 5.50 2.05
N SER A 215 -5.36 5.82 1.90
CA SER A 215 -6.46 5.15 2.62
C SER A 215 -6.94 3.90 1.89
N ILE A 216 -7.40 2.92 2.65
CA ILE A 216 -8.15 1.77 2.15
C ILE A 216 -9.63 2.01 2.43
N GLY A 217 -10.38 2.38 1.39
CA GLY A 217 -11.79 2.74 1.51
C GLY A 217 -12.03 3.81 2.58
N THR A 218 -13.09 3.61 3.37
CA THR A 218 -13.42 4.41 4.56
C THR A 218 -12.80 3.85 5.85
N VAL A 219 -12.05 2.74 5.75
CA VAL A 219 -11.77 1.86 6.90
C VAL A 219 -10.50 2.26 7.63
N ARG A 220 -9.37 2.42 6.93
CA ARG A 220 -8.08 2.71 7.58
C ARG A 220 -7.06 3.33 6.61
N ALA A 221 -6.19 4.19 7.15
CA ALA A 221 -5.02 4.69 6.43
C ALA A 221 -3.87 3.66 6.47
N ILE A 222 -3.22 3.44 5.33
CA ILE A 222 -2.05 2.57 5.22
C ILE A 222 -0.87 3.26 5.89
N THR A 223 -0.57 2.79 7.09
CA THR A 223 0.61 3.20 7.86
C THR A 223 1.50 1.99 8.06
N TYR A 224 2.74 2.21 8.50
CA TYR A 224 3.64 1.10 8.87
C TYR A 224 3.00 0.11 9.83
N MET A 225 2.20 0.58 10.79
CA MET A 225 1.44 -0.31 11.68
C MET A 225 0.46 -1.19 10.93
N ALA A 226 -0.35 -0.62 10.03
CA ALA A 226 -1.28 -1.41 9.22
C ALA A 226 -0.54 -2.43 8.34
N SER A 227 0.58 -2.05 7.70
CA SER A 227 1.39 -2.97 6.90
C SER A 227 1.98 -4.10 7.74
N ILE A 228 2.40 -3.81 8.98
CA ILE A 228 2.92 -4.80 9.93
C ILE A 228 1.81 -5.74 10.39
N GLU A 229 0.62 -5.23 10.70
CA GLU A 229 -0.54 -6.06 11.07
C GLU A 229 -0.90 -7.04 9.95
N PHE A 230 -0.96 -6.57 8.69
CA PHE A 230 -1.19 -7.46 7.55
C PHE A 230 -0.07 -8.49 7.38
N MET A 231 1.20 -8.10 7.54
CA MET A 231 2.32 -9.04 7.50
C MET A 231 2.22 -10.11 8.61
N PHE A 232 1.90 -9.72 9.84
CA PHE A 232 1.75 -10.69 10.94
C PHE A 232 0.58 -11.64 10.72
N MET A 233 -0.53 -11.17 10.14
CA MET A 233 -1.65 -12.04 9.77
C MET A 233 -1.19 -13.12 8.77
N TYR A 234 -0.44 -12.73 7.73
CA TYR A 234 0.09 -13.69 6.75
C TYR A 234 1.19 -14.60 7.32
N ILE A 235 2.07 -14.10 8.19
CA ILE A 235 3.07 -14.94 8.87
C ILE A 235 2.39 -15.94 9.81
N GLY A 236 1.38 -15.51 10.56
CA GLY A 236 0.57 -16.38 11.40
C GLY A 236 -0.10 -17.48 10.59
N TYR A 237 -0.63 -17.15 9.41
CA TYR A 237 -1.15 -18.12 8.45
C TYR A 237 -0.08 -19.15 8.05
N ILE A 238 1.11 -18.69 7.65
CA ILE A 238 2.21 -19.56 7.25
C ILE A 238 2.60 -20.49 8.41
N LEU A 239 2.70 -19.98 9.63
CA LEU A 239 3.07 -20.79 10.79
C LEU A 239 2.01 -21.85 11.13
N MET A 240 0.72 -21.49 11.10
CA MET A 240 -0.38 -22.43 11.36
C MET A 240 -0.43 -23.54 10.32
N ALA A 241 -0.20 -23.23 9.05
CA ALA A 241 -0.18 -24.23 8.01
C ALA A 241 1.08 -25.13 8.11
N PHE A 242 2.25 -24.58 8.49
CA PHE A 242 3.45 -25.39 8.75
C PHE A 242 3.27 -26.35 9.92
N SER A 243 2.60 -25.94 11.01
CA SER A 243 2.37 -26.82 12.16
C SER A 243 1.51 -28.02 11.79
N GLN A 244 0.48 -27.82 10.95
CA GLN A 244 -0.37 -28.90 10.46
C GLN A 244 0.41 -29.92 9.61
N ILE A 245 1.32 -29.46 8.74
CA ILE A 245 2.15 -30.36 7.94
C ILE A 245 3.01 -31.25 8.84
N ILE A 246 3.62 -30.66 9.89
CA ILE A 246 4.43 -31.41 10.85
C ILE A 246 3.58 -32.47 11.56
N GLU A 247 2.39 -32.12 12.03
CA GLU A 247 1.47 -33.07 12.67
C GLU A 247 1.07 -34.22 11.72
N THR A 248 0.77 -33.92 10.45
CA THR A 248 0.43 -34.96 9.47
C THR A 248 1.58 -35.91 9.17
N ASN A 249 2.83 -35.41 9.14
CA ASN A 249 4.02 -36.25 8.90
C ASN A 249 4.43 -37.08 10.13
N ILE A 250 4.05 -36.67 11.33
CA ILE A 250 4.32 -37.44 12.56
C ILE A 250 3.29 -38.57 12.73
N ASN A 251 2.04 -38.33 12.32
CA ASN A 251 0.92 -39.26 12.56
C ASN A 251 0.63 -40.22 11.41
N GLY A 252 1.25 -40.06 10.24
CA GLY A 252 1.09 -40.90 9.06
C GLY A 252 2.33 -41.74 8.76
#